data_AF-A0A2H9QGG1-F1
#
_entry.id   AF-A0A2H9QGG1-F1
#
_cell.length_a   1.000
_cell.length_b   1.000
_cell.length_c   1.000
_cell.angle_alpha   90.00
_cell.angle_beta   90.00
_cell.angle_gamma   90.00
#
_symmetry.space_group_name_H-M   'P 1'
#
loop_
_entity.id
_entity.type
_entity.pdbx_description
1 polymer ?
#
loop_
_entity_poly.entity_id
_entity_poly.type
_entity_poly.pdbx_seq_one_letter_code
_entity_poly.pdbx_strand_id
1 'polypeptide(L)'
;KEKFGEFTFIGLGGATNCIGDTVLTEKEVYEKLKELIKEEKEKVFLLTHSPPKNSSLDKNFYGKAIGSESVRRIIEEFFPEINVSGHCHEGLGEETINKTFCVNPGAVKEGKMCLIDSKTKKTERISL
;
A
#
# COMPACT_ATOMS: atom_id res chain seq x y z
N LYS A 1 6.08 13.20 1.14
CA LYS A 1 5.29 13.27 2.39
C LYS A 1 4.51 14.56 2.33
N GLU A 2 3.21 14.50 2.49
CA GLU A 2 2.32 15.66 2.38
C GLU A 2 1.30 15.65 3.53
N LYS A 3 0.85 16.83 3.98
CA LYS A 3 -0.14 16.95 5.07
C LYS A 3 -1.40 17.61 4.56
N PHE A 4 -2.55 17.02 4.88
CA PHE A 4 -3.87 17.55 4.55
C PHE A 4 -4.76 17.51 5.78
N GLY A 5 -4.93 18.67 6.43
CA GLY A 5 -5.61 18.76 7.72
C GLY A 5 -4.91 17.91 8.77
N GLU A 6 -5.63 16.93 9.30
CA GLU A 6 -5.13 16.00 10.32
C GLU A 6 -4.46 14.74 9.76
N PHE A 7 -4.46 14.55 8.44
CA PHE A 7 -3.90 13.37 7.78
C PHE A 7 -2.50 13.64 7.24
N THR A 8 -1.59 12.68 7.42
CA THR A 8 -0.27 12.68 6.79
C THR A 8 -0.21 11.60 5.72
N PHE A 9 0.05 11.98 4.47
CA PHE A 9 0.25 11.07 3.35
C PHE A 9 1.73 10.80 3.14
N ILE A 10 2.11 9.53 3.16
CA ILE A 10 3.47 9.06 2.93
C ILE A 10 3.46 8.17 1.69
N GLY A 11 4.09 8.63 0.62
CA GLY A 11 4.17 7.91 -0.65
C GLY A 11 5.58 7.44 -0.96
N LEU A 12 5.70 6.20 -1.43
CA LEU A 12 6.91 5.69 -2.08
C LEU A 12 6.53 4.92 -3.35
N GLY A 13 6.92 5.49 -4.50
CA GLY A 13 6.86 4.81 -5.79
C GLY A 13 8.07 3.90 -6.03
N GLY A 14 8.12 3.27 -7.21
CA GLY A 14 9.12 2.25 -7.52
C GLY A 14 8.76 0.89 -6.92
N ALA A 15 9.37 -0.18 -7.43
CA ALA A 15 9.04 -1.55 -7.07
C ALA A 15 10.31 -2.36 -6.79
N THR A 16 10.19 -3.42 -5.99
CA THR A 16 11.36 -4.24 -5.69
C THR A 16 11.76 -5.19 -6.80
N ASN A 17 10.82 -5.54 -7.67
CA ASN A 17 11.05 -6.39 -8.86
C ASN A 17 9.98 -6.12 -9.95
N CYS A 18 9.92 -4.92 -10.51
CA CYS A 18 9.03 -4.61 -11.65
C CYS A 18 9.79 -4.00 -12.83
N ILE A 19 9.52 -4.51 -14.03
CA ILE A 19 10.06 -3.96 -15.27
C ILE A 19 9.28 -2.68 -15.62
N GLY A 20 10.00 -1.58 -15.84
CA GLY A 20 9.41 -0.28 -16.18
C GLY A 20 9.23 0.68 -14.99
N ASP A 21 9.47 0.20 -13.77
CA ASP A 21 9.54 1.02 -12.57
C ASP A 21 10.98 1.33 -12.15
N THR A 22 11.15 2.35 -11.31
CA THR A 22 12.38 2.51 -10.53
C THR A 22 12.55 1.28 -9.63
N VAL A 23 13.62 0.52 -9.87
CA VAL A 23 13.94 -0.66 -9.07
C VAL A 23 14.58 -0.21 -7.75
N LEU A 24 13.95 -0.58 -6.63
CA LEU A 24 14.46 -0.34 -5.29
C LEU A 24 14.71 -1.68 -4.59
N THR A 25 15.77 -1.80 -3.82
CA THR A 25 15.92 -2.98 -2.95
C THR A 25 14.92 -2.91 -1.79
N GLU A 26 14.57 -4.05 -1.18
CA GLU A 26 13.77 -4.08 0.05
C GLU A 26 14.37 -3.18 1.13
N LYS A 27 15.70 -3.21 1.30
CA LYS A 27 16.41 -2.34 2.24
C LYS A 27 16.13 -0.86 1.99
N GLU A 28 16.22 -0.41 0.74
CA GLU A 28 15.94 0.99 0.37
C GLU A 28 14.48 1.37 0.61
N VAL A 29 13.54 0.47 0.29
CA VAL A 29 12.11 0.67 0.58
C VAL A 29 11.90 0.87 2.08
N TYR A 30 12.46 -0.01 2.91
CA TYR A 30 12.33 0.08 4.36
C TYR A 30 12.94 1.38 4.92
N GLU A 31 14.18 1.69 4.55
CA GLU A 31 14.92 2.85 5.07
C GLU A 31 14.21 4.17 4.71
N LYS A 32 13.77 4.32 3.44
CA LYS A 32 13.05 5.51 2.99
C LYS A 32 11.69 5.66 3.67
N LEU A 33 10.90 4.58 3.75
CA LEU A 33 9.59 4.63 4.42
C LEU A 33 9.74 4.92 5.92
N LYS A 34 10.71 4.27 6.57
CA LYS A 34 11.01 4.48 8.00
C LYS A 34 11.38 5.92 8.28
N GLU A 35 12.23 6.53 7.45
CA GLU A 35 12.63 7.92 7.60
C GLU A 35 11.42 8.87 7.54
N LEU A 36 10.47 8.61 6.64
CA LEU A 36 9.29 9.43 6.46
C LEU A 36 8.26 9.29 7.58
N ILE A 37 8.12 8.09 8.16
CA ILE A 37 7.04 7.75 9.09
C ILE A 37 7.44 7.86 10.57
N LYS A 38 8.72 7.72 10.93
CA LYS A 38 9.20 7.61 12.33
C LYS A 38 8.80 8.75 13.27
N GLU A 39 8.50 9.94 12.74
CA GLU A 39 8.12 11.13 13.51
C GLU A 39 6.61 11.41 13.50
N GLU A 40 5.85 10.65 12.71
CA GLU A 40 4.41 10.84 12.58
C GLU A 40 3.67 10.05 13.65
N LYS A 41 2.74 10.72 14.34
CA LYS A 41 2.19 10.18 15.58
C LYS A 41 0.87 9.44 15.38
N GLU A 42 -0.03 9.88 14.49
CA GLU A 42 -1.29 9.19 14.14
C GLU A 42 -1.79 9.64 12.75
N LYS A 43 -2.82 8.97 12.20
CA LYS A 43 -3.51 9.32 10.92
C LYS A 43 -2.64 9.33 9.67
N VAL A 44 -1.72 8.38 9.60
CA VAL A 44 -0.84 8.20 8.44
C VAL A 44 -1.54 7.36 7.36
N PHE A 45 -1.55 7.88 6.14
CA PHE A 45 -2.01 7.20 4.94
C PHE A 45 -0.77 6.83 4.12
N LEU A 46 -0.49 5.54 4.04
CA LEU A 46 0.67 4.98 3.38
C LEU A 46 0.33 4.60 1.94
N LEU A 47 0.97 5.24 0.97
CA LEU A 47 0.81 4.95 -0.46
C LEU A 47 2.07 4.24 -0.96
N THR A 48 1.96 2.98 -1.34
CA THR A 48 3.10 2.18 -1.82
C THR A 48 2.80 1.62 -3.19
N HIS A 49 3.80 1.51 -4.07
CA HIS A 49 3.56 0.80 -5.33
C HIS A 49 3.28 -0.69 -5.06
N SER A 50 4.20 -1.38 -4.37
CA SER A 50 4.02 -2.81 -4.02
C SER A 50 3.09 -3.01 -2.82
N PRO A 51 2.28 -4.08 -2.82
CA PRO A 51 1.46 -4.47 -1.67
C PRO A 51 2.33 -5.06 -0.56
N PRO A 52 1.84 -5.10 0.68
CA PRO A 52 2.53 -5.81 1.76
C PRO A 52 2.60 -7.31 1.46
N LYS A 53 3.79 -7.89 1.64
CA LYS A 53 3.98 -9.33 1.45
C LYS A 53 3.13 -10.16 2.41
N ASN A 54 2.77 -11.37 1.97
CA ASN A 54 1.94 -12.32 2.72
C ASN A 54 0.57 -11.73 3.06
N SER A 55 -0.05 -11.07 2.09
CA SER A 55 -1.42 -10.57 2.18
C SER A 55 -2.28 -11.24 1.12
N SER A 56 -3.58 -11.04 1.19
CA SER A 56 -4.48 -11.35 0.07
C SER A 56 -4.20 -10.47 -1.15
N LEU A 57 -3.54 -9.32 -0.95
CA LEU A 57 -3.31 -8.29 -1.97
C LEU A 57 -2.04 -8.51 -2.81
N ASP A 58 -1.22 -9.50 -2.47
CA ASP A 58 0.10 -9.71 -3.09
C ASP A 58 0.21 -10.96 -3.96
N LYS A 59 -0.91 -11.65 -4.20
CA LYS A 59 -0.95 -12.88 -5.01
C LYS A 59 -1.28 -12.57 -6.46
N ASN A 60 -0.34 -12.87 -7.36
CA ASN A 60 -0.60 -12.79 -8.79
C ASN A 60 -1.50 -13.95 -9.27
N PHE A 61 -1.79 -13.98 -10.58
CA PHE A 61 -2.61 -15.03 -11.22
C PHE A 61 -2.17 -16.47 -10.93
N TYR A 62 -0.86 -16.69 -10.71
CA TYR A 62 -0.29 -18.01 -10.40
C TYR A 62 -0.25 -18.31 -8.89
N GLY A 63 -0.83 -17.45 -8.05
CA GLY A 63 -0.77 -17.55 -6.59
C GLY A 63 0.60 -17.21 -5.99
N LYS A 64 1.54 -16.68 -6.78
CA LYS A 64 2.85 -16.28 -6.30
C LYS A 64 2.76 -14.93 -5.58
N ALA A 65 3.30 -14.89 -4.36
CA ALA A 65 3.50 -13.67 -3.59
C ALA A 65 4.54 -12.76 -4.27
N ILE A 66 4.12 -11.54 -4.63
CA ILE A 66 4.96 -10.50 -5.26
C ILE A 66 5.00 -9.21 -4.44
N GLY A 67 4.53 -9.24 -3.19
CA GLY A 67 4.54 -8.10 -2.29
C GLY A 67 5.91 -7.81 -1.70
N SER A 68 6.04 -6.64 -1.09
CA SER A 68 7.26 -6.19 -0.42
C SER A 68 7.27 -6.57 1.06
N GLU A 69 8.38 -7.17 1.49
CA GLU A 69 8.65 -7.48 2.91
C GLU A 69 8.80 -6.21 3.73
N SER A 70 9.35 -5.17 3.13
CA SER A 70 9.61 -3.89 3.76
C SER A 70 8.35 -3.08 3.96
N VAL A 71 7.43 -3.09 2.99
CA VAL A 71 6.09 -2.50 3.16
C VAL A 71 5.36 -3.22 4.29
N ARG A 72 5.40 -4.56 4.30
CA ARG A 72 4.82 -5.37 5.39
C ARG A 72 5.38 -4.97 6.75
N ARG A 73 6.71 -4.88 6.85
CA ARG A 73 7.41 -4.48 8.08
C ARG A 73 7.06 -3.07 8.55
N ILE A 74 6.95 -2.10 7.63
CA ILE A 74 6.53 -0.72 7.98
C ILE A 74 5.12 -0.71 8.56
N ILE A 75 4.20 -1.49 7.98
CA ILE A 75 2.83 -1.62 8.49
C ILE A 75 2.83 -2.20 9.91
N GLU A 76 3.63 -3.25 10.15
CA GLU A 76 3.71 -3.91 11.45
C GLU A 76 4.44 -3.09 12.53
N GLU A 77 5.40 -2.24 12.16
CA GLU A 77 6.15 -1.40 13.09
C GLU A 77 5.44 -0.07 13.42
N PHE A 78 4.76 0.55 12.44
CA PHE A 78 4.25 1.92 12.56
C PHE A 78 2.72 2.05 12.50
N PHE A 79 2.00 0.98 12.17
CA PHE A 79 0.53 0.93 12.17
C PHE A 79 -0.14 2.13 11.48
N PRO A 80 0.19 2.46 10.21
CA PRO A 80 -0.52 3.49 9.47
C PRO A 80 -2.03 3.19 9.45
N GLU A 81 -2.85 4.22 9.35
CA GLU A 81 -4.31 4.05 9.41
C GLU A 81 -4.83 3.29 8.19
N ILE A 82 -4.31 3.66 7.02
CA ILE A 82 -4.63 3.06 5.73
C ILE A 82 -3.34 2.86 4.93
N ASN A 83 -3.21 1.71 4.28
CA ASN A 83 -2.24 1.50 3.19
C ASN A 83 -2.99 1.31 1.87
N VAL A 84 -2.65 2.11 0.86
CA VAL A 84 -3.12 1.89 -0.51
C VAL A 84 -1.94 1.42 -1.34
N SER A 85 -2.12 0.30 -2.05
CA SER A 85 -1.08 -0.29 -2.88
C SER A 85 -1.59 -0.73 -4.25
N GLY A 86 -0.66 -0.89 -5.20
CA GLY A 86 -0.92 -1.36 -6.56
C GLY A 86 -0.07 -2.59 -6.90
N HIS A 87 0.61 -2.54 -8.04
CA HIS A 87 1.54 -3.56 -8.58
C HIS A 87 0.92 -4.93 -8.93
N CYS A 88 0.15 -5.51 -8.02
CA CYS A 88 -0.52 -6.79 -8.21
C CYS A 88 -1.96 -6.55 -8.69
N HIS A 89 -2.21 -6.70 -10.00
CA HIS A 89 -3.55 -6.45 -10.55
C HIS A 89 -4.59 -7.47 -10.07
N GLU A 90 -4.17 -8.71 -9.87
CA GLU A 90 -5.01 -9.80 -9.35
C GLU A 90 -5.25 -9.70 -7.85
N GLY A 91 -4.37 -8.99 -7.13
CA GLY A 91 -4.49 -8.70 -5.70
C GLY A 91 -5.53 -7.63 -5.37
N LEU A 92 -6.51 -7.39 -6.24
CA LEU A 92 -7.63 -6.49 -5.99
C LEU A 92 -8.36 -6.95 -4.73
N GLY A 93 -8.46 -6.06 -3.74
CA GLY A 93 -9.08 -6.43 -2.47
C GLY A 93 -8.85 -5.41 -1.38
N GLU A 94 -9.30 -5.76 -0.19
CA GLU A 94 -8.99 -5.09 1.06
C GLU A 94 -8.74 -6.12 2.15
N GLU A 95 -7.86 -5.78 3.08
CA GLU A 95 -7.51 -6.62 4.22
C GLU A 95 -7.05 -5.74 5.38
N THR A 96 -7.29 -6.18 6.61
CA THR A 96 -6.68 -5.53 7.77
C THR A 96 -5.46 -6.31 8.22
N ILE A 97 -4.30 -5.67 8.19
CA ILE A 97 -3.05 -6.21 8.77
C ILE A 97 -2.83 -5.46 10.08
N ASN A 98 -2.94 -6.18 11.21
CA ASN A 98 -2.97 -5.60 12.55
C ASN A 98 -4.06 -4.52 12.70
N LYS A 99 -3.68 -3.23 12.67
CA LYS A 99 -4.60 -2.07 12.79
C LYS A 99 -4.73 -1.28 11.48
N THR A 100 -3.94 -1.63 10.47
CA THR A 100 -3.85 -0.94 9.20
C THR A 100 -4.83 -1.53 8.20
N PHE A 101 -5.69 -0.67 7.65
CA PHE A 101 -6.60 -1.06 6.59
C PHE A 101 -5.86 -0.98 5.25
N CYS A 102 -5.56 -2.13 4.64
CA CYS A 102 -4.83 -2.23 3.40
C CYS A 102 -5.82 -2.40 2.24
N VAL A 103 -5.66 -1.61 1.18
CA VAL A 103 -6.54 -1.64 0.01
C VAL A 103 -5.72 -1.67 -1.26
N ASN A 104 -6.11 -2.55 -2.17
CA ASN A 104 -5.69 -2.50 -3.57
C ASN A 104 -6.92 -2.14 -4.42
N PRO A 105 -6.94 -0.93 -5.04
CA PRO A 105 -8.08 -0.47 -5.81
C PRO A 105 -8.26 -1.22 -7.14
N GLY A 106 -7.24 -1.96 -7.59
CA GLY A 106 -7.19 -2.55 -8.91
C GLY A 106 -6.55 -1.64 -9.96
N ALA A 107 -6.37 -2.17 -11.16
CA ALA A 107 -5.71 -1.46 -12.24
C ALA A 107 -6.71 -0.57 -13.01
N VAL A 108 -6.41 0.73 -13.11
CA VAL A 108 -7.24 1.69 -13.87
C VAL A 108 -7.37 1.30 -15.35
N LYS A 109 -6.34 0.67 -15.93
CA LYS A 109 -6.38 0.15 -17.32
C LYS A 109 -7.45 -0.92 -17.55
N GLU A 110 -7.94 -1.55 -16.48
CA GLU A 110 -9.04 -2.52 -16.48
C GLU A 110 -10.37 -1.87 -16.07
N GLY A 111 -10.42 -0.53 -16.02
CA GLY A 111 -11.58 0.24 -15.59
C GLY A 111 -11.84 0.17 -14.08
N LYS A 112 -10.88 -0.25 -13.25
CA LYS A 112 -11.12 -0.44 -11.81
C LYS A 112 -10.74 0.79 -10.99
N MET A 113 -11.61 1.17 -10.06
CA MET A 113 -11.39 2.23 -9.07
C MET A 113 -12.02 1.85 -7.71
N CYS A 114 -11.57 2.46 -6.63
CA CYS A 114 -12.10 2.27 -5.28
C CYS A 114 -12.24 3.62 -4.56
N LEU A 115 -13.42 3.89 -4.01
CA LEU A 115 -13.64 4.95 -3.03
C LEU A 115 -13.45 4.37 -1.63
N ILE A 116 -12.74 5.10 -0.77
CA ILE A 116 -12.46 4.69 0.60
C ILE A 116 -13.01 5.76 1.54
N ASP A 117 -13.93 5.37 2.44
CA ASP A 117 -14.32 6.20 3.56
C ASP A 117 -13.26 6.08 4.66
N SER A 118 -12.52 7.16 4.90
CA SER A 118 -11.43 7.18 5.88
C SER A 118 -11.89 6.89 7.31
N LYS A 119 -13.13 7.23 7.67
CA LYS A 119 -13.66 7.05 9.03
C LYS A 119 -14.19 5.65 9.25
N THR A 120 -14.97 5.15 8.29
CA THR A 120 -15.63 3.84 8.43
C THR A 120 -14.78 2.68 7.88
N LYS A 121 -13.71 3.00 7.14
CA LYS A 121 -12.86 2.04 6.42
C LYS A 121 -13.66 1.14 5.48
N LYS A 122 -14.75 1.67 4.92
CA LYS A 122 -15.56 1.00 3.91
C LYS A 122 -15.08 1.38 2.52
N THR A 123 -15.19 0.43 1.61
CA THR A 123 -14.79 0.55 0.21
C THR A 123 -16.02 0.49 -0.68
N GLU A 124 -16.05 1.32 -1.72
CA GLU A 124 -16.98 1.20 -2.83
C GLU A 124 -16.18 1.03 -4.11
N ARG A 125 -16.41 -0.08 -4.82
CA ARG A 125 -15.67 -0.42 -6.05
C ARG A 125 -16.45 0.05 -7.26
N ILE A 126 -15.76 0.77 -8.14
CA ILE A 126 -16.33 1.37 -9.33
C ILE A 126 -15.66 0.76 -10.55
N SER A 127 -16.47 0.39 -11.55
CA SER A 127 -16.04 0.00 -12.88
C SER A 127 -16.36 1.13 -13.86
N LEU A 128 -15.31 1.64 -14.52
CA LEU A 128 -15.35 2.72 -15.52
C LEU A 128 -15.76 2.19 -16.90
#